data_AF-A0A2N7X1D9-F1
#
_entry.id   AF-A0A2N7X1D9-F1
#
_cell.length_a   1.000
_cell.length_b   1.000
_cell.length_c   1.000
_cell.angle_alpha   90.00
_cell.angle_beta   90.00
_cell.angle_gamma   90.00
#
_symmetry.space_group_name_H-M   'P 1'
#
loop_
_entity.id
_entity.type
_entity.pdbx_description
1 polymer ?
#
loop_
_entity_poly.entity_id
_entity_poly.type
_entity_poly.pdbx_seq_one_letter_code
_entity_poly.pdbx_strand_id
1 'polypeptide(L)'
;MADSDFIHPGAIVRQTCLERFNLTVTQGATALGVSRQALTNLLSGKAGISPEMALRLDRAFGGGAETWLQRQLLHDLAKAREKFDGFDVVPVSQQRQKSLF
;
A
#
# COMPACT_ATOMS: atom_id res chain seq x y z
N MET A 1 6.28 14.92 8.07
CA MET A 1 5.82 13.57 7.66
C MET A 1 6.95 12.63 8.05
N ALA A 2 6.65 11.58 8.80
CA ALA A 2 7.69 10.74 9.39
C ALA A 2 8.21 9.76 8.33
N ASP A 3 9.51 9.42 8.36
CA ASP A 3 10.11 8.44 7.44
C ASP A 3 9.40 7.06 7.45
N SER A 4 8.63 6.77 8.51
CA SER A 4 7.79 5.58 8.63
C SER A 4 6.62 5.53 7.62
N ASP A 5 6.19 6.65 7.05
CA ASP A 5 4.98 6.73 6.22
C ASP A 5 5.19 6.15 4.81
N PHE A 6 6.44 5.89 4.41
CA PHE A 6 6.81 5.40 3.08
C PHE A 6 7.34 3.96 3.08
N ILE A 7 7.30 3.27 4.22
CA ILE A 7 7.70 1.86 4.32
C ILE A 7 6.70 0.99 3.56
N HIS A 8 7.19 -0.02 2.82
CA HIS A 8 6.33 -0.95 2.11
C HIS A 8 5.30 -1.58 3.06
N PRO A 9 3.99 -1.53 2.76
CA PRO A 9 2.95 -1.90 3.71
C PRO A 9 2.99 -3.39 4.10
N GLY A 10 3.61 -4.25 3.29
CA GLY A 10 3.91 -5.64 3.65
C GLY A 10 4.70 -5.82 4.97
N ALA A 11 5.60 -4.89 5.32
CA ALA A 11 6.28 -4.93 6.62
C ALA A 11 5.31 -4.63 7.77
N ILE A 12 4.37 -3.70 7.55
CA ILE A 12 3.32 -3.36 8.51
C ILE A 12 2.37 -4.55 8.69
N VAL A 13 1.99 -5.23 7.61
CA VAL A 13 1.18 -6.47 7.68
C VAL A 13 1.88 -7.54 8.52
N ARG A 14 3.20 -7.72 8.37
CA ARG A 14 3.96 -8.66 9.20
C ARG A 14 3.79 -8.35 10.69
N GLN A 15 4.06 -7.11 11.09
CA GLN A 15 4.06 -6.71 12.49
C GLN A 15 2.64 -6.70 13.09
N THR A 16 1.70 -6.09 12.38
CA THR A 16 0.37 -5.77 12.92
C THR A 16 -0.65 -6.89 12.72
N CYS A 17 -0.46 -7.76 11.73
CA CYS A 17 -1.39 -8.86 11.42
C CYS A 17 -0.84 -10.24 11.79
N LEU A 18 0.46 -10.50 11.62
CA LEU A 18 1.02 -11.82 11.94
C LEU A 18 1.61 -11.86 13.35
N GLU A 19 2.60 -11.02 13.63
CA GLU A 19 3.33 -11.05 14.91
C GLU A 19 2.41 -10.71 16.08
N ARG A 20 1.53 -9.71 15.94
CA ARG A 20 0.53 -9.33 16.95
C ARG A 20 -0.38 -10.50 17.37
N PHE A 21 -0.71 -11.38 16.44
CA PHE A 21 -1.60 -12.53 16.68
C PHE A 21 -0.84 -13.86 16.78
N ASN A 22 0.50 -13.81 16.83
CA ASN A 22 1.40 -14.96 16.86
C ASN A 22 1.11 -15.99 15.74
N LEU A 23 0.77 -15.49 14.55
CA LEU A 23 0.44 -16.31 13.39
C LEU A 23 1.69 -16.60 12.55
N THR A 24 1.81 -17.85 12.11
CA THR A 24 2.73 -18.20 11.03
C THR A 24 2.23 -17.64 9.69
N VAL A 25 3.12 -17.50 8.70
CA VAL A 25 2.75 -17.09 7.33
C VAL A 25 1.69 -18.02 6.74
N THR A 26 1.75 -19.32 7.03
CA THR A 26 0.76 -20.28 6.55
C THR A 26 -0.62 -20.02 7.17
N GLN A 27 -0.69 -19.81 8.48
CA GLN A 27 -1.95 -19.50 9.16
C GLN A 27 -2.53 -18.17 8.70
N GLY A 28 -1.70 -17.14 8.54
CA GLY A 28 -2.13 -15.84 8.01
C GLY A 28 -2.66 -15.93 6.58
N ALA A 29 -2.02 -16.73 5.73
CA ALA A 29 -2.48 -16.94 4.35
C ALA A 29 -3.85 -17.63 4.32
N THR A 30 -4.04 -18.64 5.17
CA THR A 30 -5.33 -19.32 5.35
C THR A 30 -6.40 -18.33 5.84
N ALA A 31 -6.11 -17.51 6.85
CA ALA A 31 -7.04 -16.52 7.39
C ALA A 31 -7.47 -15.48 6.34
N LEU A 32 -6.56 -15.10 5.44
CA LEU A 32 -6.82 -14.17 4.34
C LEU A 32 -7.46 -14.83 3.11
N GLY A 33 -7.55 -16.16 3.06
CA GLY A 33 -8.05 -16.89 1.90
C GLY A 33 -7.17 -16.72 0.66
N VAL A 34 -5.84 -16.67 0.84
CA VAL A 34 -4.86 -16.51 -0.24
C VAL A 34 -3.80 -17.61 -0.19
N SER A 35 -3.04 -17.78 -1.28
CA SER A 35 -1.92 -18.71 -1.26
C SER A 35 -0.80 -18.22 -0.33
N ARG A 36 -0.07 -19.15 0.29
CA ARG A 36 1.12 -18.83 1.10
C ARG A 36 2.14 -18.02 0.31
N GLN A 37 2.29 -18.29 -0.99
CA GLN A 37 3.20 -17.54 -1.86
C GLN A 37 2.76 -16.09 -2.03
N ALA A 38 1.46 -15.83 -2.22
CA ALA A 38 0.93 -14.47 -2.34
C ALA A 38 1.22 -13.65 -1.09
N LEU A 39 0.94 -14.21 0.09
CA LEU A 39 1.27 -13.55 1.35
C LEU A 39 2.78 -13.36 1.52
N THR A 40 3.60 -14.35 1.19
CA THR A 40 5.07 -14.22 1.26
C THR A 40 5.60 -13.11 0.36
N ASN A 41 5.08 -12.98 -0.86
CA ASN A 41 5.45 -11.91 -1.78
C ASN A 41 5.06 -10.53 -1.23
N LEU A 42 3.88 -10.41 -0.64
CA LEU A 42 3.44 -9.18 0.02
C LEU A 42 4.37 -8.81 1.19
N LEU A 43 4.62 -9.75 2.11
CA LEU A 43 5.46 -9.54 3.30
C LEU A 43 6.93 -9.26 3.00
N SER A 44 7.40 -9.59 1.80
CA SER A 44 8.77 -9.34 1.34
C SER A 44 8.90 -8.11 0.43
N GLY A 45 7.81 -7.36 0.21
CA GLY A 45 7.82 -6.18 -0.63
C GLY A 45 7.89 -6.45 -2.13
N LYS A 46 7.70 -7.71 -2.56
CA LYS A 46 7.69 -8.12 -3.97
C LYS A 46 6.34 -7.90 -4.64
N ALA A 47 5.28 -7.81 -3.86
CA ALA A 47 3.93 -7.49 -4.31
C ALA A 47 3.31 -6.43 -3.39
N GLY A 48 2.57 -5.49 -3.98
CA GLY A 48 1.80 -4.50 -3.23
C GLY A 48 0.45 -5.02 -2.74
N ILE A 49 -0.27 -4.18 -1.98
CA ILE A 49 -1.64 -4.43 -1.56
C ILE A 49 -2.60 -4.03 -2.70
N SER A 50 -3.31 -5.01 -3.28
CA SER A 50 -4.44 -4.75 -4.19
C SER A 50 -5.73 -4.40 -3.41
N PRO A 51 -6.76 -3.85 -4.06
CA PRO A 51 -8.06 -3.63 -3.43
C PRO A 51 -8.66 -4.90 -2.81
N GLU A 52 -8.57 -6.04 -3.48
CA GLU A 52 -9.07 -7.32 -2.94
C GLU A 52 -8.26 -7.77 -1.71
N MET A 53 -6.94 -7.55 -1.71
CA MET A 53 -6.11 -7.83 -0.54
C MET A 53 -6.44 -6.89 0.63
N ALA A 54 -6.69 -5.61 0.36
CA ALA A 54 -7.08 -4.64 1.38
C ALA A 54 -8.39 -5.03 2.06
N LEU A 55 -9.40 -5.47 1.28
CA LEU A 55 -10.66 -5.99 1.82
C LEU A 55 -10.47 -7.25 2.67
N ARG A 56 -9.58 -8.16 2.23
CA ARG A 56 -9.22 -9.37 3.01
C ARG A 56 -8.54 -9.00 4.33
N LEU A 57 -7.59 -8.06 4.31
CA LEU A 57 -6.87 -7.58 5.49
C LEU A 57 -7.82 -6.92 6.48
N ASP A 58 -8.71 -6.04 6.01
CA ASP A 58 -9.70 -5.39 6.86
C ASP A 58 -10.66 -6.41 7.50
N ARG A 59 -11.15 -7.38 6.71
CA ARG A 59 -12.04 -8.41 7.24
C ARG A 59 -11.36 -9.36 8.24
N ALA A 60 -10.07 -9.64 8.07
CA ALA A 60 -9.32 -10.56 8.92
C ALA A 60 -8.71 -9.90 10.17
N PHE A 61 -8.23 -8.66 10.04
CA PHE A 61 -7.42 -7.98 11.06
C PHE A 61 -7.90 -6.56 11.40
N GLY A 62 -8.87 -6.03 10.65
CA GLY A 62 -9.35 -4.66 10.76
C GLY A 62 -8.40 -3.63 10.14
N GLY A 63 -8.64 -2.37 10.50
CA GLY A 63 -7.84 -1.22 10.07
C GLY A 63 -8.41 -0.43 8.89
N GLY A 64 -9.46 -0.92 8.23
CA GLY A 64 -10.09 -0.28 7.07
C GLY A 64 -9.33 -0.57 5.77
N ALA A 65 -10.05 -1.00 4.74
CA ALA A 65 -9.46 -1.30 3.43
C ALA A 65 -8.78 -0.06 2.81
N GLU A 66 -9.39 1.11 2.96
CA GLU A 66 -8.90 2.40 2.48
C GLU A 66 -7.55 2.75 3.13
N THR A 67 -7.39 2.47 4.43
CA THR A 67 -6.14 2.71 5.15
C THR A 67 -5.00 1.87 4.58
N TRP A 68 -5.26 0.59 4.27
CA TRP A 68 -4.27 -0.30 3.67
C TRP A 68 -3.85 0.18 2.27
N LEU A 69 -4.81 0.61 1.45
CA LEU A 69 -4.55 1.18 0.14
C LEU A 69 -3.80 2.51 0.22
N GLN A 70 -4.14 3.38 1.18
CA GLN A 70 -3.44 4.65 1.38
C GLN A 70 -1.96 4.41 1.70
N ARG A 71 -1.64 3.42 2.52
CA ARG A 71 -0.23 3.05 2.82
C ARG A 71 0.50 2.57 1.56
N GLN A 72 -0.14 1.75 0.72
CA GLN A 72 0.42 1.32 -0.55
C GLN A 72 0.67 2.52 -1.48
N LEU A 73 -0.31 3.42 -1.61
CA LEU A 73 -0.21 4.62 -2.43
C LEU A 73 0.96 5.51 -1.99
N LEU A 74 1.09 5.77 -0.69
CA LEU A 74 2.18 6.61 -0.16
C LEU A 74 3.55 5.98 -0.44
N HIS A 75 3.70 4.67 -0.25
CA HIS A 75 4.92 3.95 -0.60
C HIS A 75 5.25 4.06 -2.10
N ASP A 76 4.26 3.80 -2.96
CA ASP A 76 4.46 3.81 -4.41
C ASP A 76 4.80 5.21 -4.93
N LEU A 77 4.16 6.26 -4.38
CA LEU A 77 4.47 7.64 -4.71
C LEU A 77 5.89 8.03 -4.29
N ALA A 78 6.34 7.63 -3.10
CA ALA A 78 7.71 7.89 -2.65
C ALA A 78 8.73 7.23 -3.58
N LYS A 79 8.51 5.95 -3.91
CA LYS A 79 9.37 5.20 -4.85
C LYS A 79 9.34 5.77 -6.27
N ALA A 80 8.19 6.28 -6.72
CA ALA A 80 8.07 6.95 -8.01
C ALA A 80 8.78 8.30 -8.00
N ARG A 81 8.72 9.04 -6.88
CA ARG A 81 9.39 10.34 -6.71
C ARG A 81 10.90 10.24 -6.86
N GLU A 82 11.52 9.20 -6.31
CA GLU A 82 12.96 8.93 -6.47
C GLU A 82 13.37 8.74 -7.95
N LYS A 83 12.43 8.32 -8.80
CA LYS A 83 12.65 8.11 -10.24
C LYS A 83 12.14 9.27 -11.09
N PHE A 84 11.46 10.24 -10.48
CA PHE A 84 10.69 11.25 -11.19
C PHE A 84 11.56 12.31 -11.86
N ASP A 85 12.83 12.44 -11.48
CA ASP A 85 13.75 13.46 -12.03
C ASP A 85 14.01 13.33 -13.54
N GLY A 86 13.52 12.26 -14.20
CA GLY A 86 13.65 12.03 -15.64
C GLY A 86 12.40 12.30 -16.49
N PHE A 87 11.29 12.79 -15.93
CA PHE A 87 10.05 13.01 -16.71
C PHE A 87 9.97 14.44 -17.25
N ASP A 88 9.77 14.58 -18.57
CA ASP A 88 9.49 15.85 -19.22
C ASP A 88 8.00 16.23 -19.04
N VAL A 89 7.69 16.81 -17.87
CA VAL A 89 6.34 17.24 -17.49
C VAL A 89 6.29 18.75 -17.41
N VAL A 90 5.57 19.37 -18.35
CA VAL A 90 5.29 20.82 -18.32
C VAL A 90 4.03 21.07 -17.50
N PRO A 91 4.07 21.92 -16.46
CA PRO A 91 2.87 22.26 -15.69
C PRO A 91 1.88 22.99 -16.61
N VAL A 92 0.65 22.48 -16.69
CA VAL A 92 -0.46 23.20 -17.32
C VAL A 92 -0.83 24.34 -16.38
N SER A 93 -0.11 25.45 -16.48
CA SER A 93 -0.47 26.67 -15.77
C SER A 93 -1.88 27.09 -16.23
N GLN A 94 -2.74 27.39 -15.27
CA GLN A 94 -4.11 27.84 -15.47
C GLN A 94 -4.18 28.84 -16.63
N GLN A 95 -4.64 28.41 -17.81
CA GLN A 95 -5.30 29.34 -18.70
C GLN A 95 -6.49 29.83 -17.90
N ARG A 96 -6.32 31.03 -17.29
CA ARG A 96 -7.38 31.82 -16.69
C ARG A 96 -8.61 31.57 -17.54
N GLN A 97 -9.59 30.91 -16.96
CA GLN A 97 -10.96 30.97 -17.45
C GLN A 97 -11.29 32.46 -17.41
N LYS A 98 -11.00 33.16 -18.50
CA LYS A 98 -11.28 34.58 -18.67
C LYS A 98 -12.79 34.66 -18.48
N SER A 99 -13.14 35.26 -17.34
CA SER A 99 -14.50 35.47 -16.85
C SER A 99 -15.51 35.56 -17.99
N LEU A 100 -16.42 34.59 -18.07
CA LEU A 100 -17.72 34.79 -18.70
C LEU A 100 -18.67 35.38 -17.65
N PHE A 101 -18.23 36.48 -17.04
CA PHE A 101 -19.02 37.44 -16.28
C PHE A 101 -18.32 38.78 -16.44
#